data_AF-A0AA43BMW1-F1
#
_entry.id   AF-A0AA43BMW1-F1
#
_cell.length_a   1.000
_cell.length_b   1.000
_cell.length_c   1.000
_cell.angle_alpha   90.00
_cell.angle_beta   90.00
_cell.angle_gamma   90.00
#
_symmetry.space_group_name_H-M   'P 1'
#
loop_
_entity.id
_entity.type
_entity.pdbx_description
1 polymer ?
#
loop_
_entity_poly.entity_id
_entity_poly.type
_entity_poly.pdbx_seq_one_letter_code
_entity_poly.pdbx_strand_id
1 'polypeptide(L)' 'MPGQHITHRQEELYMQHRQQGMTQEIAAAKSAISPRTARRIEQSNTLPRAKADRDWRTR' A
#
# COMPACT_ATOMS: atom_id res chain seq x y z
N MET A 1 -15.11 11.03 -6.83
CA MET A 1 -15.30 10.15 -5.65
C MET A 1 -13.94 9.68 -5.16
N PRO A 2 -13.48 10.05 -3.95
CA PRO A 2 -12.25 9.48 -3.41
C PRO A 2 -12.44 7.97 -3.19
N GLY A 3 -11.50 7.15 -3.68
CA GLY A 3 -11.54 5.70 -3.54
C GLY A 3 -11.34 5.27 -2.09
N GLN A 4 -11.88 4.10 -1.74
CA GLN A 4 -11.78 3.54 -0.39
C GLN A 4 -10.30 3.35 -0.02
N HIS A 5 -9.88 3.96 1.09
CA HIS A 5 -8.51 3.81 1.57
C HIS A 5 -8.28 2.38 2.04
N ILE A 6 -7.12 1.84 1.68
CA ILE A 6 -6.64 0.56 2.20
C ILE A 6 -6.51 0.65 3.72
N THR A 7 -6.97 -0.37 4.42
CA THR A 7 -6.87 -0.45 5.87
C THR A 7 -5.52 -1.02 6.28
N HIS A 8 -5.03 -0.63 7.47
CA HIS A 8 -3.73 -1.11 7.96
C HIS A 8 -3.66 -2.65 8.05
N ARG A 9 -4.75 -3.29 8.47
CA ARG A 9 -4.88 -4.76 8.51
C ARG A 9 -4.69 -5.42 7.14
N GLN A 10 -5.18 -4.79 6.06
CA GLN A 10 -4.99 -5.30 4.70
C GLN A 10 -3.54 -5.15 4.25
N GLU A 11 -2.85 -4.07 4.64
CA GLU A 11 -1.41 -3.89 4.38
C GLU A 11 -0.58 -4.94 5.11
N GLU A 12 -0.88 -5.21 6.39
CA GLU A 12 -0.19 -6.23 7.18
C GLU A 12 -0.34 -7.63 6.59
N LEU A 13 -1.58 -8.02 6.24
CA LEU A 13 -1.84 -9.32 5.60
C LEU A 13 -1.13 -9.44 4.24
N TYR A 14 -1.13 -8.37 3.44
CA TYR A 14 -0.39 -8.34 2.19
C TYR A 14 1.11 -8.56 2.42
N MET A 15 1.71 -7.84 3.38
CA MET A 15 3.12 -7.97 3.74
C MET A 15 3.47 -9.37 4.25
N GLN A 16 2.59 -9.97 5.04
CA GLN A 16 2.77 -11.34 5.53
C GLN A 16 2.80 -12.35 4.37
N HIS A 17 1.88 -12.22 3.41
CA HIS A 17 1.87 -13.08 2.22
C HIS A 17 3.08 -12.87 1.30
N ARG A 18 3.58 -11.62 1.19
CA ARG A 18 4.81 -11.33 0.44
C ARG A 18 6.04 -11.93 1.10
N GLN A 19 6.14 -11.89 2.43
CA GLN A 19 7.21 -12.55 3.18
C GLN A 19 7.17 -14.08 3.04
N GLN A 20 5.98 -14.67 2.90
CA GLN A 20 5.80 -16.10 2.61
C GLN A 20 6.18 -16.50 1.17
N GLY A 21 6.64 -15.56 0.34
CA GLY A 21 7.06 -15.83 -1.04
C GLY A 21 5.92 -15.88 -2.05
N MET A 22 4.70 -15.45 -1.68
CA MET A 22 3.58 -15.41 -2.63
C MET A 22 3.79 -14.33 -3.70
N THR A 23 3.28 -14.59 -4.91
CA THR A 23 3.27 -13.60 -5.98
C THR A 23 2.36 -12.43 -5.63
N GLN A 24 2.64 -11.26 -6.21
CA GLN A 24 1.91 -10.03 -5.94
C GLN A 24 0.40 -10.16 -6.16
N GLU A 25 -0.02 -10.84 -7.22
CA GLU A 25 -1.44 -11.02 -7.56
C GLU A 25 -2.17 -11.88 -6.53
N ILE A 26 -1.55 -12.99 -6.10
CA ILE A 26 -2.10 -13.90 -5.10
C ILE A 26 -2.19 -13.21 -3.74
N ALA A 27 -1.12 -12.50 -3.33
CA ALA A 27 -1.08 -11.75 -2.09
C ALA A 27 -2.14 -10.62 -2.07
N ALA A 28 -2.32 -9.92 -3.20
CA ALA A 28 -3.30 -8.84 -3.33
C ALA A 28 -4.74 -9.37 -3.22
N ALA A 29 -5.04 -10.47 -3.92
CA ALA A 29 -6.35 -11.11 -3.84
C ALA A 29 -6.67 -11.60 -2.42
N LYS A 30 -5.71 -12.24 -1.75
CA LYS A 30 -5.87 -12.74 -0.37
C LYS A 30 -6.07 -11.63 0.66
N SER A 31 -5.46 -10.47 0.44
CA SER A 31 -5.60 -9.30 1.33
C SER A 31 -6.75 -8.36 0.94
N ALA A 32 -7.57 -8.74 -0.05
CA ALA A 32 -8.69 -7.94 -0.55
C ALA A 32 -8.27 -6.54 -1.04
N ILE A 33 -7.09 -6.43 -1.66
CA ILE A 33 -6.56 -5.19 -2.23
C ILE A 33 -6.41 -5.31 -3.74
N SER A 34 -6.43 -4.17 -4.43
CA SER A 34 -6.17 -4.16 -5.86
C SER A 34 -4.68 -4.41 -6.18
N PRO A 35 -4.35 -5.04 -7.32
CA PRO A 35 -2.97 -5.16 -7.80
C PRO A 35 -2.25 -3.81 -7.96
N ARG A 36 -3.00 -2.74 -8.25
CA ARG A 36 -2.47 -1.37 -8.32
C ARG A 36 -2.02 -0.87 -6.94
N THR A 37 -2.81 -1.13 -5.90
CA THR A 37 -2.44 -0.81 -4.52
C THR A 37 -1.24 -1.62 -4.07
N ALA A 38 -1.22 -2.92 -4.38
CA ALA A 38 -0.09 -3.81 -4.10
C ALA A 38 1.22 -3.29 -4.73
N ARG A 39 1.20 -2.86 -5.99
CA ARG A 39 2.35 -2.21 -6.65
C ARG A 39 2.78 -0.94 -5.95
N ARG A 40 1.83 -0.10 -5.52
CA ARG A 40 2.14 1.13 -4.80
C ARG A 40 2.79 0.84 -3.45
N ILE A 41 2.32 -0.17 -2.74
CA ILE A 41 2.89 -0.60 -1.46
C ILE A 41 4.35 -1.03 -1.65
N GLU A 42 4.63 -1.86 -2.65
CA GLU A 42 6.00 -2.31 -2.94
C GLU A 42 6.93 -1.15 -3.34
N GLN A 43 6.45 -0.24 -4.19
CA GLN A 43 7.18 0.99 -4.55
C GLN A 43 7.38 1.94 -3.36
N SER A 44 6.46 1.94 -2.39
CA SER A 44 6.61 2.73 -1.16
C SER A 44 7.43 2.04 -0.08
N ASN A 45 7.69 0.73 -0.20
CA ASN A 45 8.62 0.04 0.67
C ASN A 45 10.07 0.28 0.25
N THR A 46 10.31 0.65 -1.02
CA THR A 46 11.63 1.03 -1.54
C THR A 46 11.96 2.52 -1.34
N LEU A 47 10.95 3.38 -1.12
CA LEU A 47 11.14 4.77 -0.75
C LEU A 47 10.43 5.04 0.57
N PRO A 48 11.12 5.41 1.68
CA PRO A 48 10.42 5.82 2.89
C PRO A 48 9.42 6.89 2.50
N ARG A 49 8.14 6.63 2.74
CA ARG A 49 7.05 7.58 2.51
C ARG A 49 7.22 8.71 3.54
N ALA A 50 8.18 9.60 3.28
CA ALA A 50 8.16 10.92 3.86
C ALA A 50 6.81 11.51 3.49
N LYS A 51 5.93 11.69 4.48
CA LYS A 51 4.74 12.52 4.27
C LYS A 51 5.30 13.86 3.79
N ALA A 52 5.10 14.17 2.51
CA ALA A 52 5.51 15.45 1.98
C ALA A 52 4.93 16.51 2.90
N ASP A 53 5.81 17.31 3.50
CA ASP A 53 5.41 18.34 4.44
C ASP A 53 4.44 19.26 3.69
N ARG A 54 3.21 19.36 4.18
CA ARG A 54 2.18 20.14 3.51
C ARG A 54 2.43 21.60 3.86
N ASP A 55 3.24 22.25 3.05
CA ASP A 55 3.40 23.70 3.07
C ASP A 55 2.08 24.36 2.65
N TRP A 56 1.26 24.70 3.64
CA TRP A 56 0.13 25.58 3.41
C TRP A 56 0.70 26.99 3.25
N ARG A 57 0.66 27.53 2.03
CA ARG A 57 0.95 28.94 1.82
C ARG A 57 -0.11 29.75 2.56
N THR A 58 0.27 30.39 3.66
CA THR A 58 -0.52 31.48 4.22
C THR A 58 -0.50 32.65 3.24
N ARG A 59 -1.63 33.36 3.18
CA ARG A 59 -1.92 34.44 2.24
C ARG A 59 -1.03 35.66 2.44
#